data_AF-A0A367J9X3-F1
#
_entry.id   AF-A0A367J9X3-F1
#
_cell.length_a   1.000
_cell.length_b   1.000
_cell.length_c   1.000
_cell.angle_alpha   90.00
_cell.angle_beta   90.00
_cell.angle_gamma   90.00
#
_symmetry.space_group_name_H-M   'P 1'
#
loop_
_entity.id
_entity.type
_entity.pdbx_description
1 polymer ?
#
loop_
_entity_poly.entity_id
_entity_poly.type
_entity_poly.pdbx_seq_one_letter_code
_entity_poly.pdbx_strand_id
1 'polypeptide(L)'
;MHACYRFLFILTLIHSTFAYCVYNTSERAKLSVWQEADNTGTNAFGRFHKDNMPPGSKECCNYSNTDCVGSGNKMDIVRFSFHVTLNGENSKTLGLTVPGGGWLNIDGDDQPVKYEAFYPDGERYESEYMVYGYPNMK
;
A
#
# COMPACT_ATOMS: atom_id res chain seq x y z
N MET A 1 -5.73 38.54 -42.15
CA MET A 1 -4.89 38.88 -40.98
C MET A 1 -5.69 38.58 -39.72
N HIS A 2 -5.10 37.76 -38.85
CA HIS A 2 -5.37 37.59 -37.40
C HIS A 2 -6.76 37.19 -36.90
N ALA A 3 -6.86 35.92 -36.47
CA ALA A 3 -7.44 35.54 -35.18
C ALA A 3 -7.00 34.07 -34.91
N CYS A 4 -5.75 33.88 -34.51
CA CYS A 4 -5.33 33.75 -33.10
C CYS A 4 -5.92 32.51 -32.44
N TYR A 5 -5.11 31.45 -32.47
CA TYR A 5 -5.22 30.23 -31.69
C TYR A 5 -5.76 30.50 -30.27
N ARG A 6 -6.94 29.96 -29.95
CA ARG A 6 -7.34 29.70 -28.56
C ARG A 6 -7.24 28.20 -28.29
N PHE A 7 -6.01 27.72 -28.33
CA PHE A 7 -5.66 26.41 -27.79
C PHE A 7 -5.60 26.57 -26.28
N LEU A 8 -6.75 26.37 -25.61
CA LEU A 8 -6.79 26.27 -24.15
C LEU A 8 -6.20 24.89 -23.80
N PHE A 9 -4.87 24.81 -23.71
CA PHE A 9 -4.16 23.75 -23.02
C PHE A 9 -4.53 23.87 -21.53
N ILE A 10 -5.64 23.27 -21.12
CA ILE A 10 -5.88 22.97 -19.71
C ILE A 10 -4.87 21.88 -19.37
N LEU A 11 -3.69 22.30 -18.90
CA LEU A 11 -2.78 21.43 -18.16
C LEU A 11 -3.62 20.83 -17.02
N THR A 12 -4.05 19.59 -17.18
CA THR A 12 -4.31 18.70 -16.06
C THR A 12 -3.02 18.63 -15.28
N LEU A 13 -2.88 19.51 -14.27
CA LEU A 13 -1.94 19.33 -13.18
C LEU A 13 -2.27 17.95 -12.63
N ILE A 14 -1.48 16.95 -13.05
CA ILE A 14 -1.39 15.68 -12.36
C ILE A 14 -0.85 16.07 -11.00
N HIS A 15 -1.77 16.36 -10.07
CA HIS A 15 -1.43 16.52 -8.68
C HIS A 15 -1.01 15.12 -8.27
N SER A 16 0.29 14.85 -8.37
CA SER A 16 0.93 13.68 -7.78
C SER A 16 0.79 13.84 -6.27
N THR A 17 -0.42 13.64 -5.74
CA THR A 17 -0.60 13.44 -4.32
C THR A 17 0.05 12.10 -4.06
N PHE A 18 1.35 12.11 -3.76
CA PHE A 18 2.02 10.88 -3.38
C PHE A 18 1.26 10.34 -2.16
N ALA A 19 1.10 9.03 -2.12
CA ALA A 19 0.33 8.32 -1.12
C ALA A 19 0.91 6.93 -1.12
N TYR A 20 0.96 6.27 0.03
CA TYR A 20 1.20 4.85 -0.02
C TYR A 20 -0.08 4.17 -0.47
N CYS A 21 0.05 3.20 -1.35
CA CYS A 21 -1.09 2.44 -1.85
C CYS A 21 -0.82 0.95 -1.71
N VAL A 22 -1.87 0.20 -1.42
CA VAL A 22 -1.87 -1.26 -1.45
C VAL A 22 -2.83 -1.69 -2.55
N TYR A 23 -2.32 -2.47 -3.49
CA TYR A 23 -3.07 -3.03 -4.61
C TYR A 23 -3.23 -4.53 -4.37
N ASN A 24 -4.48 -5.00 -4.35
CA ASN A 24 -4.78 -6.41 -4.43
C ASN A 24 -4.78 -6.80 -5.92
N THR A 25 -3.66 -7.29 -6.42
CA THR A 25 -3.49 -7.70 -7.82
C THR A 25 -3.92 -9.14 -8.08
N SER A 26 -4.41 -9.84 -7.06
CA SER A 26 -5.00 -11.18 -7.18
C SER A 26 -6.25 -11.14 -8.06
N GLU A 27 -6.59 -12.27 -8.69
CA GLU A 27 -7.83 -12.46 -9.43
C GLU A 27 -8.95 -13.04 -8.56
N ARG A 28 -8.60 -13.81 -7.53
CA ARG A 28 -9.57 -14.56 -6.69
C ARG A 28 -9.47 -14.21 -5.21
N ALA A 29 -8.26 -13.98 -4.71
CA ALA A 29 -8.04 -13.77 -3.29
C ALA A 29 -8.48 -12.37 -2.81
N LYS A 30 -8.98 -12.32 -1.56
CA LYS A 30 -9.22 -11.06 -0.84
C LYS A 30 -8.02 -10.72 0.03
N LEU A 31 -7.82 -9.44 0.26
CA LEU A 31 -6.73 -8.94 1.10
C LEU A 31 -7.29 -8.16 2.29
N SER A 32 -6.77 -8.41 3.48
CA SER A 32 -7.00 -7.55 4.64
C SER A 32 -5.66 -7.03 5.12
N VAL A 33 -5.53 -5.72 5.27
CA VAL A 33 -4.27 -5.01 5.53
C VAL A 33 -4.45 -3.98 6.65
N TRP A 34 -3.48 -3.92 7.54
CA TRP A 34 -3.43 -2.92 8.62
C TRP A 34 -2.02 -2.39 8.79
N GLN A 35 -1.93 -1.09 9.00
CA GLN A 35 -0.69 -0.40 9.31
C GLN A 35 -0.26 -0.66 10.76
N GLU A 36 1.02 -0.95 10.96
CA GLU A 36 1.61 -1.11 12.28
C GLU A 36 1.86 0.24 12.99
N ALA A 37 2.10 0.18 14.30
CA ALA A 37 2.10 1.37 15.16
C ALA A 37 3.26 2.35 14.94
N ASP A 38 4.33 1.90 14.28
CA ASP A 38 5.64 2.53 14.41
C ASP A 38 5.75 3.88 13.71
N ASN A 39 4.96 4.11 12.65
CA ASN A 39 5.04 5.34 11.84
C ASN A 39 3.66 5.92 11.50
N THR A 40 2.90 6.24 12.54
CA THR A 40 1.56 6.82 12.46
C THR A 40 1.41 7.85 13.58
N GLY A 41 0.85 9.02 13.26
CA GLY A 41 0.52 10.07 14.22
C GLY A 41 -0.73 9.78 15.04
N THR A 42 -1.40 8.64 14.80
CA THR A 42 -2.67 8.27 15.43
C THR A 42 -2.67 6.90 16.11
N ASN A 43 -3.70 6.68 16.93
CA ASN A 43 -3.95 5.44 17.66
C ASN A 43 -4.43 4.32 16.74
N ALA A 44 -4.63 3.11 17.27
CA ALA A 44 -4.97 1.93 16.48
C ALA A 44 -6.21 2.10 15.56
N PHE A 45 -7.19 2.92 15.96
CA PHE A 45 -8.43 3.11 15.21
C PHE A 45 -8.34 4.15 14.10
N GLY A 46 -7.35 5.03 14.13
CA GLY A 46 -7.14 6.04 13.09
C GLY A 46 -6.20 5.60 11.97
N ARG A 47 -5.49 4.48 12.16
CA ARG A 47 -4.49 3.97 11.22
C ARG A 47 -5.13 3.44 9.96
N PHE A 48 -4.34 3.38 8.90
CA PHE A 48 -4.77 2.69 7.69
C PHE A 48 -5.10 1.22 7.99
N HIS A 49 -6.37 0.87 7.82
CA HIS A 49 -6.89 -0.47 8.00
C HIS A 49 -7.99 -0.71 6.98
N LYS A 50 -7.84 -1.78 6.20
CA LYS A 50 -8.79 -2.20 5.18
C LYS A 50 -8.99 -3.70 5.28
N ASP A 51 -10.22 -4.11 5.52
CA ASP A 51 -10.61 -5.51 5.55
C ASP A 51 -11.27 -5.92 4.24
N ASN A 52 -11.02 -7.16 3.81
CA ASN A 52 -11.71 -7.78 2.67
C ASN A 52 -11.62 -6.99 1.34
N MET A 53 -10.50 -6.34 1.07
CA MET A 53 -10.21 -5.71 -0.23
C MET A 53 -10.39 -6.76 -1.34
N PRO A 54 -11.35 -6.57 -2.27
CA PRO A 54 -11.63 -7.56 -3.31
C PRO A 54 -10.50 -7.64 -4.34
N PRO A 55 -10.44 -8.72 -5.14
CA PRO A 55 -9.56 -8.82 -6.31
C PRO A 55 -9.58 -7.56 -7.18
N GLY A 56 -8.41 -7.11 -7.62
CA GLY A 56 -8.23 -5.92 -8.45
C GLY A 56 -8.43 -4.56 -7.75
N SER A 57 -8.74 -4.54 -6.46
CA SER A 57 -8.95 -3.29 -5.72
C SER A 57 -7.66 -2.63 -5.24
N LYS A 58 -7.79 -1.36 -4.86
CA LYS A 58 -6.70 -0.49 -4.42
C LYS A 58 -7.19 0.38 -3.27
N GLU A 59 -6.37 0.50 -2.25
CA GLU A 59 -6.60 1.42 -1.14
C GLU A 59 -5.33 2.22 -0.86
N CYS A 60 -5.48 3.51 -0.56
CA CYS A 60 -4.34 4.42 -0.35
C CYS A 60 -4.52 5.29 0.88
N CYS A 61 -3.40 5.76 1.41
CA CYS A 61 -3.35 6.78 2.45
C CYS A 61 -2.35 7.86 2.03
N ASN A 62 -2.76 9.12 2.10
CA ASN A 62 -1.91 10.24 1.75
C ASN A 62 -0.81 10.41 2.82
N TYR A 63 0.47 10.36 2.44
CA TYR A 63 1.57 10.50 3.39
C TYR A 63 1.58 11.86 4.10
N SER A 64 1.00 12.90 3.49
CA SER A 64 0.93 14.22 4.14
C SER A 64 -0.12 14.25 5.26
N ASN A 65 -0.97 13.23 5.36
CA ASN A 65 -1.83 13.04 6.52
C ASN A 65 -1.00 12.37 7.63
N THR A 66 -0.88 13.05 8.77
CA THR A 66 -0.14 12.56 9.93
C THR A 66 -0.70 11.26 10.49
N ASP A 67 -1.99 10.98 10.27
CA ASP A 67 -2.61 9.69 10.64
C ASP A 67 -2.05 8.53 9.79
N CYS A 68 -1.68 8.82 8.54
CA CYS A 68 -1.09 7.84 7.62
C CYS A 68 0.42 7.70 7.84
N VAL A 69 1.14 8.81 7.97
CA VAL A 69 2.60 8.86 8.19
C VAL A 69 2.88 9.93 9.22
N GLY A 70 3.34 9.55 10.41
CA GLY A 70 3.44 10.47 11.55
C GLY A 70 4.27 11.73 11.29
N SER A 71 5.31 11.61 10.45
CA SER A 71 6.20 12.72 10.08
C SER A 71 5.71 13.58 8.91
N GLY A 72 4.74 13.09 8.12
CA GLY A 72 4.37 13.71 6.85
C GLY A 72 5.41 13.55 5.73
N ASN A 73 6.42 12.68 5.88
CA ASN A 73 7.49 12.49 4.89
C ASN A 73 7.23 11.26 4.00
N LYS A 74 7.22 11.48 2.67
CA LYS A 74 6.97 10.43 1.66
C LYS A 74 8.02 9.31 1.62
N MET A 75 9.21 9.54 2.17
CA MET A 75 10.28 8.53 2.19
C MET A 75 10.31 7.72 3.49
N ASP A 76 9.53 8.10 4.49
CA ASP A 76 9.50 7.38 5.75
C ASP A 76 8.82 6.03 5.57
N ILE A 77 9.35 5.02 6.25
CA ILE A 77 8.90 3.64 6.06
C ILE A 77 7.58 3.41 6.77
N VAL A 78 6.61 2.88 6.04
CA VAL A 78 5.33 2.41 6.57
C VAL A 78 5.37 0.88 6.57
N ARG A 79 5.05 0.30 7.71
CA ARG A 79 4.98 -1.15 7.89
C ARG A 79 3.51 -1.59 7.92
N PHE A 80 3.22 -2.63 7.16
CA PHE A 80 1.92 -3.27 7.10
C PHE A 80 2.03 -4.70 7.56
N SER A 81 0.98 -5.13 8.24
CA SER A 81 0.67 -6.54 8.38
C SER A 81 -0.60 -6.83 7.56
N PHE A 82 -0.65 -8.01 6.93
CA PHE A 82 -1.80 -8.42 6.14
C PHE A 82 -2.01 -9.93 6.17
N HIS A 83 -3.22 -10.35 5.84
CA HIS A 83 -3.54 -11.73 5.50
C HIS A 83 -4.33 -11.78 4.19
N VAL A 84 -4.17 -12.88 3.49
CA VAL A 84 -4.86 -13.20 2.25
C VAL A 84 -5.95 -14.22 2.55
N THR A 85 -7.15 -14.01 2.02
CA THR A 85 -8.26 -14.98 2.10
C THR A 85 -8.53 -15.55 0.72
N LEU A 86 -8.35 -16.86 0.54
CA LEU A 86 -8.66 -17.57 -0.70
C LEU A 86 -9.54 -18.77 -0.38
N ASN A 87 -10.67 -18.91 -1.09
CA ASN A 87 -11.65 -19.99 -0.87
C ASN A 87 -12.15 -20.11 0.59
N GLY A 88 -12.15 -19.01 1.34
CA GLY A 88 -12.56 -18.98 2.75
C GLY A 88 -11.46 -19.33 3.75
N GLU A 89 -10.26 -19.70 3.29
CA GLU A 89 -9.10 -19.95 4.14
C GLU A 89 -8.21 -18.71 4.22
N ASN A 90 -7.73 -18.40 5.43
CA ASN A 90 -6.80 -17.29 5.67
C ASN A 90 -5.35 -17.78 5.66
N SER A 91 -4.48 -17.02 4.99
CA SER A 91 -3.04 -17.21 5.07
C SER A 91 -2.51 -16.89 6.47
N LYS A 92 -1.24 -17.23 6.70
CA LYS A 92 -0.49 -16.63 7.81
C LYS A 92 -0.45 -15.10 7.65
N THR A 93 -0.30 -14.40 8.76
CA THR A 93 -0.05 -12.96 8.75
C THR A 93 1.36 -12.69 8.23
N LEU A 94 1.44 -11.82 7.23
CA LEU A 94 2.67 -11.39 6.58
C LEU A 94 2.90 -9.91 6.88
N GLY A 95 4.16 -9.54 7.08
CA GLY A 95 4.61 -8.17 7.25
C GLY A 95 5.38 -7.71 6.01
N LEU A 96 5.05 -6.53 5.51
CA LEU A 96 5.77 -5.84 4.43
C LEU A 96 5.98 -4.36 4.78
N THR A 97 7.00 -3.76 4.19
CA THR A 97 7.29 -2.34 4.30
C THR A 97 7.20 -1.64 2.95
N VAL A 98 6.91 -0.34 2.97
CA VAL A 98 6.96 0.52 1.78
C VAL A 98 7.25 1.95 2.20
N PRO A 99 7.91 2.78 1.36
CA PRO A 99 7.98 4.22 1.58
C PRO A 99 6.58 4.84 1.64
N GLY A 100 6.39 5.88 2.45
CA GLY A 100 5.10 6.54 2.66
C GLY A 100 4.43 7.09 1.40
N GLY A 101 5.17 7.36 0.32
CA GLY A 101 4.60 7.72 -0.99
C GLY A 101 4.67 6.62 -2.06
N GLY A 102 5.10 5.41 -1.69
CA GLY A 102 5.31 4.27 -2.59
C GLY A 102 4.06 3.40 -2.76
N TRP A 103 4.21 2.16 -3.23
CA TRP A 103 3.07 1.23 -3.22
C TRP A 103 3.48 -0.25 -3.17
N LEU A 104 2.51 -1.08 -2.81
CA LEU A 104 2.60 -2.53 -2.78
C LEU A 104 1.63 -3.14 -3.80
N ASN A 105 2.12 -4.09 -4.60
CA ASN A 105 1.29 -5.04 -5.34
C ASN A 105 1.31 -6.35 -4.55
N ILE A 106 0.15 -6.93 -4.26
CA ILE A 106 0.03 -8.20 -3.55
C ILE A 106 -0.85 -9.14 -4.37
N ASP A 107 -0.29 -10.30 -4.73
CA ASP A 107 -0.99 -11.41 -5.39
C ASP A 107 -1.01 -12.62 -4.45
N GLY A 108 -2.22 -12.93 -3.99
CA GLY A 108 -2.52 -13.98 -3.04
C GLY A 108 -3.21 -15.21 -3.64
N ASP A 109 -3.25 -15.35 -4.97
CA ASP A 109 -3.94 -16.47 -5.62
C ASP A 109 -3.22 -17.82 -5.47
N ASP A 110 -1.92 -17.78 -5.14
CA ASP A 110 -1.06 -18.94 -4.91
C ASP A 110 -0.32 -18.81 -3.56
N GLN A 111 0.30 -19.92 -3.14
CA GLN A 111 1.24 -19.94 -2.02
C GLN A 111 2.66 -20.31 -2.51
N PRO A 112 3.72 -19.60 -2.08
CA PRO A 112 3.69 -18.44 -1.18
C PRO A 112 3.08 -17.20 -1.86
N VAL A 113 2.50 -16.30 -1.05
CA VAL A 113 1.99 -15.00 -1.50
C VAL A 113 3.10 -14.23 -2.21
N LYS A 114 2.79 -13.69 -3.39
CA LYS A 114 3.71 -12.89 -4.19
C LYS A 114 3.47 -11.41 -3.91
N TYR A 115 4.53 -10.63 -3.92
CA TYR A 115 4.43 -9.19 -3.74
C TYR A 115 5.54 -8.45 -4.49
N GLU A 116 5.27 -7.19 -4.76
CA GLU A 116 6.25 -6.22 -5.25
C GLU A 116 6.04 -4.90 -4.51
N ALA A 117 7.12 -4.20 -4.20
CA ALA A 117 7.09 -2.90 -3.54
C ALA A 117 7.86 -1.90 -4.38
N PHE A 118 7.40 -0.64 -4.37
CA PHE A 118 7.98 0.42 -5.19
C PHE A 118 8.07 1.73 -4.43
N TYR A 119 9.09 2.52 -4.77
CA TYR A 119 9.24 3.91 -4.39
C TYR A 119 8.22 4.80 -5.10
N PRO A 120 8.01 6.06 -4.65
CA PRO A 120 7.08 7.00 -5.28
C PRO A 120 7.39 7.32 -6.75
N ASP A 121 8.64 7.15 -7.18
CA ASP A 121 9.12 7.34 -8.56
C ASP A 121 8.99 6.08 -9.44
N GLY A 122 8.58 4.96 -8.84
CA GLY A 122 8.43 3.67 -9.50
C GLY A 122 9.69 2.81 -9.56
N GLU A 123 10.79 3.24 -8.94
CA GLU A 123 11.90 2.32 -8.70
C GLU A 123 11.48 1.22 -7.74
N ARG A 124 12.06 0.02 -7.92
CA ARG A 124 11.76 -1.12 -7.06
C ARG A 124 12.29 -0.86 -5.64
N TYR A 125 11.45 -1.17 -4.66
CA TYR A 125 11.80 -1.14 -3.23
C TYR A 125 11.93 -2.57 -2.70
N GLU A 126 13.04 -2.83 -2.00
CA GLU A 126 13.25 -4.12 -1.33
C GLU A 126 12.56 -4.08 0.03
N SER A 127 11.33 -4.60 0.09
CA SER A 127 10.55 -4.67 1.32
C SER A 127 11.16 -5.61 2.35
N GLU A 128 11.12 -5.22 3.61
CA GLU A 128 11.34 -6.15 4.72
C GLU A 128 10.17 -7.13 4.76
N TYR A 129 10.44 -8.43 4.72
CA TYR A 129 9.42 -9.48 4.77
C TYR A 129 9.44 -10.20 6.13
N MET A 130 8.29 -10.24 6.80
CA MET A 130 8.13 -10.92 8.09
C MET A 130 6.94 -11.88 8.04
N VAL A 131 7.04 -13.04 8.69
CA VAL A 131 5.92 -13.99 8.85
C VAL A 131 5.60 -14.10 10.33
N TYR A 132 4.40 -13.69 10.72
CA TYR A 132 3.97 -13.76 12.12
C TYR A 132 3.24 -15.08 12.36
N GLY A 133 3.89 -16.02 13.07
CA GLY A 133 3.32 -17.34 13.41
C GLY A 133 4.29 -18.40 13.95
N TYR A 134 4.63 -18.28 15.25
CA TYR A 134 5.36 -19.14 16.21
C TYR A 134 6.91 -19.33 16.10
N PRO A 135 7.63 -19.47 17.24
CA PRO A 135 9.08 -19.35 17.36
C PRO A 135 9.79 -20.59 16.81
N ASN A 136 11.09 -20.43 16.55
CA ASN A 136 12.03 -21.53 16.28
C ASN A 136 11.68 -22.79 17.10
N MET A 137 11.16 -23.83 16.45
CA MET A 137 11.30 -25.18 16.98
C MET A 137 12.71 -25.64 16.63
N LYS A 138 13.58 -25.70 17.64
CA LYS A 138 14.71 -26.62 17.64
C LYS A 138 14.20 -28.06 17.64
#